data_AF-A0A0P1NW66-F1
#
_entry.id   AF-A0A0P1NW66-F1
#
_cell.length_a   1.000
_cell.length_b   1.000
_cell.length_c   1.000
_cell.angle_alpha   90.00
_cell.angle_beta   90.00
_cell.angle_gamma   90.00
#
_symmetry.space_group_name_H-M   'P 1'
#
loop_
_entity.id
_entity.type
_entity.pdbx_description
1 polymer ?
#
loop_
_entity_poly.entity_id
_entity_poly.type
_entity_poly.pdbx_seq_one_letter_code
_entity_poly.pdbx_strand_id
1 'polypeptide(L)' 'MAGVPERDRFAEILDSDVLIWGLRGREDVVEKIKAFLRDGEKLYITPVNVAEIWAGLRKNEERKVKMIFSLRDRFAER' A
#
# COMPACT_ATOMS: atom_id res chain seq x y z
N MET A 1 -9.40 34.59 -8.36
CA MET A 1 -8.66 33.31 -8.27
C MET A 1 -9.70 32.21 -8.20
N ALA A 2 -9.88 31.44 -9.27
CA ALA A 2 -10.76 30.28 -9.21
C ALA A 2 -10.08 29.24 -8.31
N GLY A 3 -10.70 28.91 -7.18
CA GLY A 3 -10.27 27.80 -6.34
C GLY A 3 -10.30 26.54 -7.20
N VAL A 4 -9.19 25.82 -7.24
CA VAL A 4 -9.13 24.49 -7.87
C VAL A 4 -10.24 23.66 -7.21
N PRO A 5 -11.15 23.03 -7.98
CA PRO A 5 -12.24 22.24 -7.40
C PRO A 5 -11.62 21.18 -6.50
N GLU A 6 -12.15 21.07 -5.29
CA GLU A 6 -11.86 19.96 -4.37
C GLU A 6 -12.22 18.69 -5.14
N ARG A 7 -11.20 18.05 -5.73
CA ARG A 7 -11.39 16.82 -6.50
C ARG A 7 -12.19 15.89 -5.61
N ASP A 8 -13.27 15.31 -6.14
CA ASP A 8 -13.93 14.17 -5.51
C ASP A 8 -12.83 13.18 -5.12
N ARG A 9 -12.49 13.14 -3.82
CA ARG A 9 -11.32 12.42 -3.32
C ARG A 9 -11.66 10.94 -3.34
N PHE A 10 -11.50 10.32 -4.49
CA PHE A 10 -11.53 8.87 -4.61
C PHE A 10 -10.38 8.32 -3.77
N ALA A 11 -10.71 7.44 -2.83
CA ALA A 11 -9.72 6.67 -2.11
C ALA A 11 -9.15 5.61 -3.05
N GLU A 12 -7.82 5.60 -3.22
CA GLU A 12 -7.16 4.62 -4.07
C GLU A 12 -6.98 3.32 -3.28
N ILE A 13 -7.62 2.24 -3.73
CA ILE A 13 -7.43 0.90 -3.16
C ILE A 13 -6.38 0.18 -3.99
N LEU A 14 -5.32 -0.29 -3.32
CA LEU A 14 -4.27 -1.05 -3.98
C LEU A 14 -4.69 -2.50 -4.15
N ASP A 15 -4.55 -2.99 -5.37
CA ASP A 15 -4.67 -4.40 -5.70
C ASP A 15 -3.54 -5.23 -5.05
N SER A 16 -3.78 -6.53 -4.83
CA SER A 16 -2.80 -7.41 -4.17
C SER A 16 -1.54 -7.62 -4.99
N ASP A 17 -1.60 -7.63 -6.33
CA ASP A 17 -0.40 -7.75 -7.16
C ASP A 17 0.52 -6.52 -7.00
N VAL A 18 -0.08 -5.32 -6.95
CA VAL A 18 0.66 -4.06 -6.70
C VAL A 18 1.37 -4.11 -5.35
N LEU A 19 0.67 -4.58 -4.31
CA LEU A 19 1.25 -4.77 -2.98
C LEU A 19 2.38 -5.79 -3.01
N ILE A 20 2.19 -6.96 -3.62
CA ILE A 20 3.21 -8.00 -3.73
C ILE A 20 4.44 -7.51 -4.48
N TRP A 21 4.28 -6.78 -5.59
CA TRP A 21 5.39 -6.20 -6.34
C TRP A 21 6.15 -5.15 -5.54
N GLY A 22 5.44 -4.26 -4.84
CA GLY A 22 6.07 -3.29 -3.93
C GLY A 22 6.84 -3.98 -2.81
N LEU A 23 6.26 -5.01 -2.19
CA LEU A 23 6.89 -5.84 -1.17
C LEU A 23 8.13 -6.57 -1.69
N ARG A 24 8.15 -6.96 -2.96
CA ARG A 24 9.31 -7.58 -3.63
C ARG A 24 10.35 -6.58 -4.11
N GLY A 25 10.07 -5.28 -4.00
CA GLY A 25 11.01 -4.22 -4.37
C GLY A 25 11.08 -3.94 -5.86
N ARG A 26 9.99 -4.20 -6.60
CA ARG A 26 9.90 -3.84 -8.02
C ARG A 26 9.91 -2.31 -8.16
N GLU A 27 10.98 -1.75 -8.71
CA GLU A 27 11.31 -0.31 -8.58
C GLU A 27 10.24 0.62 -9.19
N ASP A 28 9.70 0.29 -10.36
CA ASP A 28 8.64 1.06 -11.02
C ASP A 28 7.38 1.17 -10.15
N VAL A 29 6.99 0.07 -9.50
CA VAL A 29 5.84 0.02 -8.59
C VAL A 29 6.12 0.79 -7.31
N VAL A 30 7.30 0.61 -6.72
CA VAL A 30 7.69 1.32 -5.50
C VAL A 30 7.69 2.85 -5.72
N GLU A 31 8.26 3.32 -6.83
CA GLU A 31 8.28 4.75 -7.13
C GLU A 31 6.89 5.30 -7.43
N LYS A 32 6.00 4.51 -8.04
CA LYS A 32 4.61 4.92 -8.26
C LYS A 32 3.85 5.06 -6.94
N ILE A 33 3.99 4.10 -6.01
CA ILE A 33 3.38 4.16 -4.67
C ILE A 33 3.89 5.39 -3.92
N LYS A 34 5.21 5.65 -3.93
CA LYS A 34 5.78 6.85 -3.31
C LYS A 34 5.27 8.14 -3.93
N ALA A 35 5.07 8.18 -5.26
CA ALA A 35 4.54 9.35 -5.94
C ALA A 35 3.12 9.67 -5.44
N PHE A 36 2.22 8.69 -5.39
CA PHE A 36 0.88 8.88 -4.84
C PHE A 36 0.90 9.41 -3.41
N LEU A 37 1.77 8.85 -2.54
CA LEU A 37 1.90 9.32 -1.17
C LEU A 37 2.43 10.77 -1.08
N ARG A 38 3.39 11.14 -1.94
CA ARG A 38 3.93 12.52 -2.02
C ARG A 38 2.88 13.52 -2.50
N ASP A 39 2.00 13.08 -3.40
CA ASP A 39 0.92 13.90 -3.95
C ASP A 39 -0.25 14.08 -2.96
N GLY A 40 -0.16 13.46 -1.78
CA GLY A 40 -1.15 13.57 -0.71
C GLY A 40 -2.31 12.59 -0.85
N GLU A 41 -2.22 11.62 -1.76
CA GLU A 41 -3.24 10.61 -1.95
C GLU A 41 -3.28 9.64 -0.77
N LYS A 42 -4.51 9.21 -0.42
CA LYS A 42 -4.71 8.18 0.60
C LYS A 42 -4.80 6.82 -0.08
N LEU A 43 -3.84 5.95 0.24
CA LEU A 43 -3.80 4.57 -0.25
C LEU A 43 -4.39 3.61 0.78
N TYR A 44 -5.26 2.72 0.32
CA TYR A 44 -5.95 1.75 1.15
C TYR A 44 -5.69 0.32 0.68
N ILE A 45 -5.81 -0.62 1.60
CA ILE A 45 -5.79 -2.05 1.32
C ILE A 45 -6.99 -2.69 2.01
N THR A 46 -7.50 -3.78 1.45
CA THR A 46 -8.61 -4.52 2.05
C THR A 46 -8.12 -5.69 2.92
N PRO A 47 -8.93 -6.20 3.85
CA PRO A 47 -8.63 -7.46 4.53
C PRO A 47 -8.43 -8.65 3.57
N VAL A 48 -9.10 -8.63 2.42
CA VAL A 48 -8.91 -9.66 1.37
C VAL A 48 -7.51 -9.57 0.79
N ASN A 49 -7.01 -8.37 0.46
CA ASN A 49 -5.64 -8.21 -0.02
C ASN A 49 -4.60 -8.69 1.00
N VAL A 50 -4.87 -8.50 2.30
CA VAL A 50 -4.01 -9.05 3.36
C VAL A 50 -3.99 -10.58 3.30
N ALA A 51 -5.16 -11.22 3.21
CA ALA A 51 -5.25 -12.67 3.10
C ALA A 51 -4.55 -13.21 1.84
N GLU A 52 -4.69 -12.54 0.70
CA GLU A 52 -4.03 -12.89 -0.57
C GLU A 52 -2.51 -12.79 -0.48
N ILE A 53 -1.99 -11.73 0.15
CA ILE A 53 -0.56 -11.61 0.42
C ILE A 53 -0.08 -12.80 1.25
N TRP A 54 -0.78 -13.14 2.34
CA TRP A 54 -0.41 -14.28 3.19
C TRP A 54 -0.47 -15.62 2.45
N ALA A 55 -1.46 -15.82 1.58
CA ALA A 55 -1.59 -17.03 0.78
C ALA A 55 -0.50 -17.14 -0.31
N GLY A 56 -0.06 -16.02 -0.88
CA GLY A 56 0.96 -15.94 -1.94
C GLY A 56 2.41 -15.86 -1.47
N LEU A 57 2.65 -15.87 -0.16
CA LEU A 57 3.98 -15.73 0.44
C LEU A 57 4.89 -16.92 0.13
N ARG A 58 6.12 -16.63 -0.31
CA ARG A 58 7.21 -17.60 -0.29
C ARG A 58 7.87 -17.64 1.09
N LYS A 59 8.48 -18.76 1.48
CA LYS A 59 9.12 -18.94 2.80
C LYS A 59 10.14 -17.86 3.15
N ASN A 60 10.86 -17.33 2.14
CA ASN A 60 11.85 -16.26 2.31
C ASN A 60 11.24 -14.85 2.37
N GLU A 61 9.95 -14.68 2.11
CA GLU A 61 9.24 -13.39 2.06
C GLU A 61 8.49 -13.10 3.37
N GLU A 62 8.20 -14.13 4.18
CA GLU A 62 7.37 -14.04 5.39
C GLU A 62 7.89 -13.02 6.41
N ARG A 63 9.21 -13.00 6.65
CA ARG A 63 9.83 -12.05 7.61
C ARG A 63 9.61 -10.60 7.18
N LYS A 64 9.70 -10.31 5.88
CA LYS A 64 9.55 -8.96 5.32
C LYS A 64 8.11 -8.49 5.44
N VAL A 65 7.15 -9.37 5.16
CA VAL A 65 5.73 -9.06 5.25
C VAL A 65 5.27 -8.87 6.71
N LYS A 66 5.73 -9.72 7.64
CA LYS A 66 5.48 -9.54 9.08
C LYS A 66 5.97 -8.18 9.59
N MET A 67 7.14 -7.74 9.16
CA MET A 67 7.70 -6.45 9.54
C MET A 67 6.83 -5.27 9.06
N ILE A 68 6.25 -5.37 7.86
CA ILE A 68 5.44 -4.29 7.29
C ILE A 68 4.08 -4.20 7.99
N PHE A 69 3.43 -5.34 8.24
CA PHE A 69 2.17 -5.32 8.97
C PHE A 69 2.33 -4.96 10.45
N SER A 70 3.46 -5.31 11.10
CA SER A 70 3.71 -4.87 12.48
C SER A 70 3.98 -3.37 12.61
N LEU A 71 4.50 -2.74 11.55
CA LEU A 71 4.61 -1.28 11.50
C LEU A 71 3.22 -0.64 11.42
N ARG A 72 2.29 -1.20 10.63
CA ARG A 72 0.90 -0.71 10.54
C ARG A 72 0.22 -0.65 11.90
N ASP A 73 0.30 -1.72 12.69
CA ASP A 73 -0.39 -1.81 13.98
C ASP A 73 0.10 -0.73 14.95
N ARG A 74 1.38 -0.36 14.89
CA ARG A 74 1.96 0.75 15.66
C ARG A 74 1.44 2.15 15.27
N PHE A 75 0.94 2.31 14.05
CA PHE A 75 0.36 3.57 13.58
C PHE A 75 -1.16 3.61 13.71
N ALA A 76 -1.82 2.46 13.84
CA ALA A 76 -3.27 2.37 14.07
C ALA A 76 -3.68 2.64 15.53
N GLU A 77 -2.73 2.57 16.47
CA GLU A 77 -2.92 2.82 17.91
C GLU A 77 -2.60 4.26 18.34
N ARG A 78 -2.38 5.19 17.39
CA ARG A 78 -2.13 6.62 17.64
C ARG A 78 -3.20 7.49 17.01
#